data_AF-A0A0N1DVU9-F1
#
_entry.id   AF-A0A0N1DVU9-F1
#
_cell.length_a   1.000
_cell.length_b   1.000
_cell.length_c   1.000
_cell.angle_alpha   90.00
_cell.angle_beta   90.00
_cell.angle_gamma   90.00
#
_symmetry.space_group_name_H-M   'P 1'
#
loop_
_entity.id
_entity.type
_entity.pdbx_description
1 polymer ?
#
loop_
_entity_poly.entity_id
_entity_poly.type
_entity_poly.pdbx_seq_one_letter_code
_entity_poly.pdbx_strand_id
1 'polypeptide(L)'
;MYIELTIGIITLLISGAIRYWIYRRKFNRRNSVGLEEFSSFEKSVFTRIFEQILKLISYIFIILGIFYLWRYYQYSGTKPGTSANIEATK
;
A
#
# COMPACT_ATOMS: atom_id res chain seq x y z
N MET A 1 -5.03 -19.95 5.20
CA MET A 1 -6.22 -19.13 4.89
C MET A 1 -6.23 -17.81 5.67
N TYR A 2 -6.19 -17.82 7.01
CA TYR A 2 -6.17 -16.58 7.81
C TYR A 2 -4.86 -15.78 7.73
N ILE A 3 -3.73 -16.46 7.59
CA ILE A 3 -2.39 -15.85 7.62
C ILE A 3 -2.19 -14.90 6.41
N GLU A 4 -2.65 -15.31 5.22
CA GLU A 4 -2.58 -14.51 3.99
C GLU A 4 -3.41 -13.21 4.09
N LEU A 5 -4.60 -13.30 4.69
CA LEU A 5 -5.46 -12.14 4.93
C LEU A 5 -4.79 -11.15 5.90
N THR A 6 -4.25 -11.67 7.01
CA THR A 6 -3.56 -10.86 8.03
C THR A 6 -2.33 -10.17 7.46
N ILE A 7 -1.51 -10.87 6.66
CA ILE A 7 -0.34 -10.30 6.00
C ILE A 7 -0.75 -9.20 5.01
N GLY A 8 -1.80 -9.43 4.20
CA GLY A 8 -2.30 -8.42 3.26
C GLY A 8 -2.76 -7.14 3.96
N ILE A 9 -3.53 -7.25 5.05
CA ILE A 9 -4.03 -6.10 5.81
C ILE A 9 -2.89 -5.32 6.47
N ILE A 10 -1.96 -6.01 7.15
CA ILE A 10 -0.81 -5.37 7.81
C ILE A 10 0.05 -4.62 6.79
N THR A 11 0.30 -5.26 5.65
CA THR A 11 1.09 -4.67 4.56
C THR A 11 0.46 -3.38 4.04
N LEU A 12 -0.86 -3.35 3.85
CA LEU A 12 -1.58 -2.14 3.43
C LEU A 12 -1.55 -1.03 4.50
N LEU A 13 -1.74 -1.38 5.77
CA LEU A 13 -1.68 -0.43 6.88
C LEU A 13 -0.30 0.22 7.01
N ILE A 14 0.77 -0.56 6.93
CA ILE A 14 2.16 -0.06 6.98
C ILE A 14 2.41 0.90 5.80
N SER A 15 1.97 0.52 4.61
CA SER A 15 2.11 1.36 3.40
C SER A 15 1.41 2.72 3.55
N GLY A 16 0.18 2.70 4.08
CA GLY A 16 -0.61 3.90 4.35
C GLY A 16 0.00 4.77 5.45
N ALA A 17 0.48 4.15 6.53
CA ALA A 17 1.09 4.85 7.65
C ALA A 17 2.38 5.57 7.24
N ILE A 18 3.24 4.92 6.45
CA ILE A 18 4.46 5.52 5.89
C ILE A 18 4.09 6.74 5.03
N ARG A 19 3.09 6.59 4.14
CA ARG A 19 2.61 7.69 3.29
C ARG A 19 2.07 8.86 4.13
N TYR A 20 1.21 8.58 5.12
CA TYR A 20 0.65 9.58 6.02
C TYR A 20 1.73 10.33 6.80
N TRP A 21 2.75 9.61 7.28
CA TRP A 21 3.84 10.21 8.04
C TRP A 21 4.66 11.20 7.21
N ILE A 22 4.91 10.90 5.92
CA ILE A 22 5.55 11.85 5.00
C ILE A 22 4.69 13.09 4.78
N TYR A 23 3.40 12.91 4.50
CA TYR A 23 2.46 14.02 4.28
C TYR A 23 2.38 14.93 5.53
N ARG A 24 2.38 14.33 6.72
CA ARG A 24 2.40 15.06 7.99
C ARG A 24 3.69 15.86 8.17
N ARG A 25 4.84 15.30 7.80
CA ARG A 25 6.14 16.00 7.86
C ARG A 25 6.20 17.16 6.86
N LYS A 26 5.52 17.04 5.71
CA LYS A 26 5.41 18.10 4.70
C LYS A 26 4.53 19.26 5.16
N PHE A 27 3.49 18.98 5.95
CA PHE A 27 2.60 19.98 6.53
C PHE A 27 3.32 20.83 7.60
N ASN A 28 4.05 20.20 8.52
CA ASN A 28 4.82 20.90 9.57
C ASN A 28 6.03 21.69 9.03
N ARG A 29 6.33 21.62 7.73
CA ARG A 29 7.41 22.37 7.06
C ARG A 29 6.91 23.60 6.29
N ARG A 30 5.62 23.87 6.30
CA ARG A 30 5.00 25.04 5.66
C ARG A 30 4.63 26.05 6.74
N ASN A 31 5.14 27.27 6.67
CA ASN A 31 4.69 28.39 7.51
C ASN A 31 3.20 28.69 7.20
N SER A 32 2.52 29.50 8.02
CA SER A 32 1.10 29.91 7.87
C SER A 32 0.71 30.44 6.48
N VAL A 33 1.69 30.74 5.61
CA VAL A 33 1.54 31.30 4.26
C VAL A 33 1.85 30.29 3.15
N GLY A 34 2.18 29.03 3.48
CA GLY A 34 2.48 27.98 2.50
C GLY A 34 3.89 28.04 1.88
N LEU A 35 4.73 28.99 2.31
CA LEU A 35 6.12 29.12 1.86
C LEU A 35 7.01 28.08 2.56
N GLU A 36 7.82 27.38 1.77
CA GLU A 36 8.84 26.46 2.28
C GLU A 36 10.07 27.26 2.71
N GLU A 37 10.24 27.47 4.02
CA GLU A 37 11.49 27.96 4.60
C GLU A 37 12.55 26.86 4.51
N PHE A 38 13.33 26.89 3.44
CA PHE A 38 14.56 26.12 3.36
C PHE A 38 15.75 27.01 3.63
N SER A 39 16.38 26.87 4.79
CA SER A 39 17.67 27.51 5.07
C SER A 39 18.86 26.78 4.43
N SER A 40 18.64 25.63 3.77
CA SER A 40 19.72 24.82 3.17
C SER A 40 19.25 23.98 1.98
N PHE A 41 19.97 24.12 0.86
CA PHE A 41 19.75 23.38 -0.39
C PHE A 41 19.87 21.86 -0.21
N GLU A 42 20.80 21.38 0.62
CA GLU A 42 21.06 19.94 0.81
C GLU A 42 19.87 19.18 1.42
N LYS A 43 19.16 19.80 2.38
CA LYS A 43 18.00 19.18 3.06
C LYS A 43 16.79 19.02 2.13
N SER A 44 16.65 19.94 1.16
CA SER A 44 15.61 19.90 0.13
C SER A 44 15.79 18.69 -0.78
N VAL A 45 17.01 18.44 -1.24
CA VAL A 45 17.31 17.33 -2.16
C VAL A 45 17.10 15.97 -1.48
N PHE A 46 17.61 15.80 -0.25
CA PHE A 46 17.42 14.56 0.50
C PHE A 46 15.94 14.22 0.75
N THR A 47 15.12 15.22 1.14
CA THR A 47 13.69 14.97 1.36
C THR A 47 12.93 14.69 0.07
N ARG A 48 13.32 15.29 -1.06
CA ARG A 48 12.73 15.03 -2.36
C ARG A 48 13.03 13.63 -2.88
N ILE A 49 14.27 13.14 -2.68
CA ILE A 49 14.67 11.77 -3.00
C ILE A 49 13.89 10.76 -2.16
N PHE A 50 13.78 10.98 -0.85
CA PHE A 50 12.97 10.13 0.03
C PHE A 50 11.49 10.11 -0.39
N GLU A 51 10.90 11.26 -0.77
CA GLU A 51 9.53 11.31 -1.29
C GLU A 51 9.34 10.45 -2.55
N GLN A 52 10.32 10.42 -3.45
CA GLN A 52 10.27 9.61 -4.65
C GLN A 52 10.44 8.11 -4.35
N ILE A 53 11.40 7.75 -3.49
CA ILE A 53 11.65 6.35 -3.08
C ILE A 53 10.41 5.79 -2.35
N LEU A 54 9.83 6.54 -1.42
CA LEU A 54 8.66 6.07 -0.67
C LEU A 54 7.40 6.00 -1.54
N LYS A 55 7.27 6.84 -2.57
CA LYS A 55 6.23 6.69 -3.60
C LYS A 55 6.39 5.40 -4.39
N LEU A 56 7.61 5.07 -4.81
CA LEU A 56 7.90 3.85 -5.55
C LEU A 56 7.63 2.60 -4.69
N ILE A 57 8.10 2.60 -3.44
CA ILE A 57 7.85 1.53 -2.47
C ILE A 57 6.34 1.34 -2.24
N SER A 58 5.58 2.43 -2.13
CA SER A 58 4.12 2.34 -1.98
C SER A 58 3.46 1.64 -3.16
N TYR A 59 3.91 1.90 -4.40
CA TYR A 59 3.36 1.23 -5.58
C TYR A 59 3.63 -0.28 -5.56
N ILE A 60 4.85 -0.69 -5.19
CA ILE A 60 5.23 -2.10 -5.06
C ILE A 60 4.37 -2.79 -4.00
N PHE A 61 4.17 -2.15 -2.85
CA PHE A 61 3.36 -2.69 -1.76
C PHE A 61 1.87 -2.84 -2.12
N ILE A 62 1.30 -1.90 -2.89
CA ILE A 62 -0.07 -2.00 -3.39
C ILE A 62 -0.22 -3.22 -4.32
N ILE A 63 0.72 -3.41 -5.24
CA ILE A 63 0.73 -4.54 -6.18
C ILE A 63 0.81 -5.87 -5.41
N LEU A 64 1.70 -5.96 -4.41
CA LEU A 64 1.83 -7.15 -3.56
C LEU A 64 0.54 -7.42 -2.78
N GLY A 65 -0.07 -6.40 -2.15
CA GLY A 65 -1.32 -6.56 -1.41
C GLY A 65 -2.46 -7.10 -2.28
N ILE A 66 -2.61 -6.58 -3.51
CA ILE A 66 -3.61 -7.05 -4.48
C ILE A 66 -3.31 -8.50 -4.89
N PHE A 67 -2.05 -8.84 -5.11
CA PHE A 67 -1.63 -10.20 -5.48
C PHE A 67 -2.02 -11.24 -4.42
N TYR A 68 -1.78 -10.94 -3.14
CA TYR A 68 -2.18 -11.80 -2.02
C TYR A 68 -3.70 -11.92 -1.89
N LEU A 69 -4.45 -10.82 -2.08
CA LEU A 69 -5.91 -10.84 -2.05
C LEU A 69 -6.48 -11.68 -3.19
N TRP A 70 -5.89 -11.59 -4.38
CA TRP A 70 -6.29 -12.38 -5.54
C TRP A 70 -6.03 -13.88 -5.35
N ARG A 71 -4.87 -14.24 -4.78
CA ARG A 71 -4.56 -15.62 -4.35
C ARG A 71 -5.60 -16.17 -3.36
N TYR A 72 -6.02 -15.36 -2.39
CA TYR A 72 -7.07 -15.75 -1.44
C TYR A 72 -8.43 -15.97 -2.13
N TYR A 73 -8.80 -15.09 -3.06
CA TYR A 73 -10.07 -15.20 -3.79
C TYR A 73 -10.14 -16.48 -4.63
N GLN A 74 -9.06 -16.83 -5.35
CA GLN A 74 -8.96 -18.09 -6.12
C GLN A 74 -9.25 -19.33 -5.25
N TYR A 75 -8.71 -19.38 -4.02
CA TYR A 75 -8.93 -20.49 -3.10
C TYR A 75 -10.39 -20.60 -2.62
N SER A 76 -11.12 -19.48 -2.60
CA SER A 76 -12.54 -19.44 -2.24
C SER A 76 -13.49 -19.84 -3.39
N GLY A 77 -13.02 -19.77 -4.64
CA GLY A 77 -13.76 -20.16 -5.84
C GLY A 77 -13.75 -21.66 -6.11
N THR A 78 -12.76 -22.39 -5.59
CA THR A 78 -12.65 -23.86 -5.71
C THR A 78 -13.39 -24.57 -4.57
N LYS A 79 -14.58 -24.09 -4.20
CA LYS A 79 -15.47 -24.86 -3.32
C LYS A 79 -15.97 -26.06 -4.13
N PRO A 80 -15.73 -27.31 -3.70
CA PRO A 80 -16.10 -28.52 -4.46
C PRO A 80 -17.61 -28.63 -4.73
N GLY A 81 -18.46 -27.88 -3.99
CA GLY A 81 -19.91 -27.85 -4.22
C GLY A 81 -20.36 -27.10 -5.48
N THR A 82 -19.55 -26.20 -6.03
CA THR A 82 -19.89 -25.47 -7.27
C THR A 82 -19.62 -26.35 -8.49
N SER A 83 -18.49 -27.05 -8.54
CA SER A 83 -18.16 -28.01 -9.60
C SER A 83 -19.13 -29.21 -9.64
N ALA A 84 -19.59 -29.69 -8.47
CA ALA A 84 -20.56 -30.79 -8.40
C ALA A 84 -21.95 -30.43 -8.95
N ASN A 85 -22.41 -29.18 -8.82
CA ASN A 85 -23.70 -28.76 -9.40
C ASN A 85 -23.63 -28.55 -10.93
N ILE A 86 -22.46 -28.18 -11.45
CA ILE A 86 -22.24 -27.98 -12.89
C ILE A 86 -22.18 -29.33 -13.62
N GLU A 87 -21.63 -30.37 -12.96
CA GLU A 87 -21.65 -31.75 -13.47
C GLU A 87 -23.01 -32.43 -13.33
N ALA A 88 -23.77 -32.15 -12.25
CA ALA A 88 -25.12 -32.71 -12.07
C ALA A 88 -26.19 -32.07 -12.99
N THR A 89 -25.88 -30.95 -13.64
CA THR A 89 -26.78 -30.23 -14.58
C THR A 89 -26.49 -30.57 -16.05
N LYS A 90 -25.37 -31.25 -16.35
CA LYS A 90 -25.04 -31.78 -17.68
C LYS A 90 -25.61 -33.18 -17.86
#